data_AF-A0A143Y245-F1
#
_entry.id   AF-A0A143Y245-F1
#
_cell.length_a   1.000
_cell.length_b   1.000
_cell.length_c   1.000
_cell.angle_alpha   90.00
_cell.angle_beta   90.00
_cell.angle_gamma   90.00
#
_symmetry.space_group_name_H-M   'P 1'
#
loop_
_entity.id
_entity.type
_entity.pdbx_description
1 polymer ?
#
loop_
_entity_poly.entity_id
_entity_poly.type
_entity_poly.pdbx_seq_one_letter_code
_entity_poly.pdbx_strand_id
1 'polypeptide(L)'
;MIFLTVGSQKFPFDRLIKKIDELVESGKINQEVFAQIGTATYKPIHILYKEFLSQDEFKQKIEECDIVITHGGTGVIVQAIEKEKKVIAVPRKKEFGEHVDNHQEELIRQFSKMNLILRCDDMEELENCIGSLDEFHPNKYESNTKAYIEELDNYLSHLKKGQKKRYMRNKWRKYIEYLLTKIKILYCQRKFSDCNNTIKYMYERKQSDTIAFVFSSCTRVGVKARYNYVRTVRNFPIDKMFILDDFGSDHRGAFYLGKNMDFSLEKSVLKLIQKTIREGNYKRFLFIGSSKGGYAALNFGMQIPGSIIITGAPQYRLGNYLIDRNNHLEQTLYYITGNRYQNVTENQIQELNVYLENKIDQTSNEDKKPIIYIHYSNKEHTYEEHVRELLTKIKQNGYKVIEDVGEYENHSEISLYFPDFIMSCIREVLTS
;
A
#
# COMPACT_ATOMS: atom_id res chain seq x y z
N MET A 1 22.55 17.87 -21.84
CA MET A 1 22.19 19.06 -21.03
C MET A 1 21.86 18.65 -19.59
N ILE A 2 22.29 19.43 -18.59
CA ILE A 2 21.86 19.31 -17.19
C ILE A 2 20.66 20.23 -16.93
N PHE A 3 19.59 19.68 -16.36
CA PHE A 3 18.46 20.45 -15.88
C PHE A 3 18.44 20.52 -14.34
N LEU A 4 18.69 21.71 -13.80
CA LEU A 4 18.63 21.99 -12.36
C LEU A 4 17.23 22.51 -11.99
N THR A 5 16.57 21.92 -10.98
CA THR A 5 15.30 22.44 -10.47
C THR A 5 15.12 22.32 -8.96
N VAL A 6 14.80 23.46 -8.34
CA VAL A 6 14.57 23.56 -6.89
C VAL A 6 13.08 23.58 -6.51
N GLY A 7 12.21 23.23 -7.48
CA GLY A 7 10.76 23.14 -7.31
C GLY A 7 10.05 24.50 -7.28
N SER A 8 8.80 24.48 -6.82
CA SER A 8 7.93 25.67 -6.68
C SER A 8 7.63 26.02 -5.23
N GLN A 9 8.39 25.46 -4.28
CA GLN A 9 8.21 25.77 -2.87
C GLN A 9 8.68 27.19 -2.54
N LYS A 10 8.11 27.74 -1.47
CA LYS A 10 8.39 29.09 -0.96
C LYS A 10 9.78 29.25 -0.31
N PHE A 11 10.56 28.16 -0.19
CA PHE A 11 11.86 28.19 0.46
C PHE A 11 12.97 28.33 -0.61
N PRO A 12 13.88 29.31 -0.48
CA PRO A 12 15.00 29.46 -1.39
C PRO A 12 15.95 28.27 -1.27
N PHE A 13 16.74 27.99 -2.31
CA PHE A 13 17.78 26.95 -2.26
C PHE A 13 19.09 27.47 -2.86
N ASP A 14 19.55 28.58 -2.29
CA ASP A 14 20.71 29.31 -2.79
C ASP A 14 21.97 28.44 -2.77
N ARG A 15 22.13 27.57 -1.78
CA ARG A 15 23.28 26.66 -1.65
C ARG A 15 23.51 25.80 -2.90
N LEU A 16 22.46 25.12 -3.37
CA LEU A 16 22.56 24.25 -4.55
C LEU A 16 22.83 25.06 -5.82
N ILE A 17 22.15 26.19 -5.97
CA ILE A 17 22.25 27.02 -7.17
C ILE A 17 23.65 27.65 -7.26
N LYS A 18 24.16 28.24 -6.17
CA LYS A 18 25.52 28.78 -6.09
C LYS A 18 26.56 27.72 -6.43
N LYS A 19 26.44 26.53 -5.83
CA LYS A 19 27.42 25.47 -6.05
C LYS A 19 27.47 25.02 -7.51
N ILE A 20 26.32 24.90 -8.19
CA ILE A 20 26.30 24.56 -9.62
C ILE A 20 26.91 25.69 -10.47
N ASP A 21 26.61 26.95 -10.16
CA ASP A 21 27.16 28.12 -10.86
C ASP A 21 28.70 28.18 -10.73
N GLU A 22 29.23 27.95 -9.52
CA GLU A 22 30.68 27.85 -9.24
C GLU A 22 31.35 26.68 -9.99
N LEU A 23 30.68 25.53 -10.10
CA LEU A 23 31.21 24.36 -10.81
C LEU A 23 31.25 24.58 -12.33
N VAL A 24 30.34 25.40 -12.87
CA VAL A 24 30.38 25.83 -14.28
C VAL A 24 31.50 26.85 -14.49
N GLU A 25 31.62 27.85 -13.61
CA GLU A 25 32.70 28.86 -13.66
C GLU A 25 34.10 28.22 -13.66
N SER A 26 34.31 27.24 -12.79
CA SER A 26 35.59 26.55 -12.63
C SER A 26 35.88 25.49 -13.71
N GLY A 27 35.00 25.31 -14.70
CA GLY A 27 35.16 24.34 -15.79
C GLY A 27 35.02 22.88 -15.35
N LYS A 28 34.45 22.63 -14.16
CA LYS A 28 34.18 21.28 -13.65
C LYS A 28 32.91 20.70 -14.27
N ILE A 29 31.96 21.56 -14.66
CA ILE A 29 30.80 21.20 -15.48
C ILE A 29 30.97 21.86 -16.86
N ASN A 30 31.21 21.04 -17.87
CA ASN A 30 31.36 21.49 -19.27
C ASN A 30 30.07 21.36 -20.09
N GLN A 31 29.01 20.80 -19.49
CA GLN A 31 27.72 20.60 -20.13
C GLN A 31 26.85 21.84 -19.98
N GLU A 32 25.97 22.10 -20.95
CA GLU A 32 24.96 23.15 -20.82
C GLU A 32 24.07 22.90 -19.61
N VAL A 33 23.95 23.91 -18.74
CA VAL A 33 23.08 23.89 -17.55
C VAL A 33 21.94 24.88 -17.72
N PHE A 34 20.71 24.40 -17.56
CA PHE A 34 19.53 25.23 -17.44
C PHE A 34 18.89 25.05 -16.04
N ALA A 35 18.61 26.16 -15.36
CA ALA A 35 18.11 26.15 -13.99
C ALA A 35 16.70 26.75 -13.84
N GLN A 36 15.81 26.04 -13.14
CA GLN A 36 14.65 26.64 -12.48
C GLN A 36 15.02 26.97 -11.03
N ILE A 37 15.17 28.26 -10.71
CA ILE A 37 15.71 28.73 -9.42
C ILE A 37 14.64 29.04 -8.36
N GLY A 38 13.36 29.03 -8.72
CA GLY A 38 12.24 29.24 -7.79
C GLY A 38 12.33 30.58 -7.06
N THR A 39 12.28 30.52 -5.73
CA THR A 39 12.35 31.68 -4.83
C THR A 39 13.77 32.02 -4.36
N ALA A 40 14.80 31.45 -5.01
CA ALA A 40 16.20 31.72 -4.68
C ALA A 40 16.54 33.21 -4.76
N THR A 41 17.34 33.66 -3.79
CA THR A 41 17.84 35.04 -3.73
C THR A 41 19.10 35.21 -4.56
N TYR A 42 19.89 34.14 -4.70
CA TYR A 42 21.03 34.13 -5.59
C TYR A 42 20.60 34.04 -7.06
N LYS A 43 21.15 34.92 -7.90
CA LYS A 43 20.95 34.91 -9.35
C LYS A 43 22.22 34.39 -10.03
N PRO A 44 22.17 33.25 -10.72
CA PRO A 44 23.34 32.70 -11.38
C PRO A 44 23.92 33.62 -12.44
N ILE A 45 25.24 33.57 -12.61
CA ILE A 45 25.99 34.38 -13.58
C ILE A 45 26.38 33.54 -14.80
N HIS A 46 26.71 32.26 -14.58
CA HIS A 46 27.35 31.39 -15.59
C HIS A 46 26.39 30.36 -16.19
N ILE A 47 25.19 30.20 -15.62
CA ILE A 47 24.15 29.29 -16.11
C ILE A 47 22.87 30.01 -16.52
N LEU A 48 22.19 29.47 -17.53
CA LEU A 48 20.88 29.98 -17.95
C LEU A 48 19.81 29.61 -16.92
N TYR A 49 18.92 30.56 -16.62
CA TYR A 49 17.88 30.30 -15.62
C TYR A 49 16.52 30.96 -15.92
N LYS A 50 15.49 30.40 -15.29
CA LYS A 50 14.19 31.03 -15.05
C LYS A 50 13.81 30.86 -13.58
N GLU A 51 13.08 31.82 -13.03
CA GLU A 51 12.55 31.68 -11.66
C GLU A 51 11.53 30.55 -11.59
N PHE A 52 10.52 30.59 -12.46
CA PHE A 52 9.49 29.56 -12.57
C PHE A 52 9.27 29.17 -14.02
N LEU A 53 9.07 27.87 -14.25
CA LEU A 53 8.66 27.33 -15.54
C LEU A 53 7.16 27.02 -15.51
N SER A 54 6.50 27.21 -16.64
CA SER A 54 5.20 26.62 -16.90
C SER A 54 5.32 25.09 -16.97
N GLN A 55 4.18 24.41 -16.91
CA GLN A 55 4.16 22.94 -16.94
C GLN A 55 4.71 22.39 -18.25
N ASP A 56 4.43 23.04 -19.38
CA ASP A 56 4.88 22.61 -20.70
C ASP A 56 6.39 22.83 -20.86
N GLU A 57 6.89 24.00 -20.44
CA GLU A 57 8.34 24.28 -20.43
C GLU A 57 9.10 23.30 -19.53
N PHE A 58 8.56 22.98 -18.36
CA PHE A 58 9.18 22.04 -17.43
C PHE A 58 9.29 20.64 -18.05
N LYS A 59 8.20 20.17 -18.68
CA LYS A 59 8.16 18.87 -19.35
C LYS A 59 9.16 18.83 -20.51
N GLN A 60 9.19 19.89 -21.30
CA GLN A 60 10.14 20.03 -22.41
C GLN A 60 11.58 19.97 -21.89
N LYS A 61 11.91 20.67 -20.79
CA LYS A 61 13.25 20.63 -20.20
C LYS A 61 13.65 19.26 -19.67
N ILE A 62 12.73 18.49 -19.10
CA ILE A 62 12.99 17.09 -18.75
C ILE A 62 13.25 16.24 -19.98
N GLU A 63 12.49 16.43 -21.07
CA GLU A 63 12.68 15.66 -22.30
C GLU A 63 14.04 15.93 -22.96
N GLU A 64 14.46 17.20 -22.99
CA GLU A 64 15.74 17.68 -23.56
C GLU A 64 16.98 17.35 -22.72
N CYS A 65 16.83 17.14 -21.40
CA CYS A 65 17.98 16.91 -20.51
C CYS A 65 18.43 15.45 -20.50
N ASP A 66 19.68 15.22 -20.12
CA ASP A 66 20.22 13.87 -19.83
C ASP A 66 20.27 13.62 -18.32
N ILE A 67 20.50 14.70 -17.58
CA ILE A 67 20.73 14.70 -16.15
C ILE A 67 19.78 15.71 -15.50
N VAL A 68 19.12 15.28 -14.44
CA VAL A 68 18.28 16.13 -13.59
C VAL A 68 18.94 16.28 -12.22
N ILE A 69 19.25 17.52 -11.83
CA ILE A 69 19.69 17.85 -10.47
C ILE A 69 18.51 18.50 -9.75
N THR A 70 18.11 17.95 -8.60
CA THR A 70 16.92 18.44 -7.91
C THR A 70 17.01 18.35 -6.40
N HIS A 71 16.24 19.19 -5.72
CA HIS A 71 16.20 19.28 -4.26
C HIS A 71 15.56 18.09 -3.52
N GLY A 72 15.15 17.05 -4.23
CA GLY A 72 14.34 15.96 -3.66
C GLY A 72 12.83 16.06 -3.90
N GLY A 73 12.39 17.00 -4.73
CA GLY A 73 10.98 17.10 -5.12
C GLY A 73 10.51 15.81 -5.77
N THR A 74 9.68 15.03 -5.07
CA THR A 74 9.35 13.65 -5.49
C THR A 74 8.79 13.57 -6.91
N GLY A 75 7.95 14.56 -7.28
CA GLY A 75 7.34 14.58 -8.61
C GLY A 75 8.35 14.79 -9.73
N VAL A 76 9.45 15.49 -9.46
CA VAL A 76 10.54 15.69 -10.42
C VAL A 76 11.35 14.42 -10.56
N ILE A 77 11.74 13.81 -9.42
CA ILE A 77 12.51 12.55 -9.41
C ILE A 77 11.78 11.48 -10.23
N VAL A 78 10.49 11.30 -10.00
CA VAL A 78 9.69 10.29 -10.71
C VAL A 78 9.59 10.59 -12.21
N GLN A 79 9.30 11.83 -12.60
CA GLN A 79 9.23 12.19 -14.03
C GLN A 79 10.55 11.94 -14.75
N ALA A 80 11.66 12.26 -14.09
CA ALA A 80 12.99 12.03 -14.62
C ALA A 80 13.26 10.52 -14.78
N ILE A 81 12.99 9.71 -13.76
CA ILE A 81 13.17 8.25 -13.81
C ILE A 81 12.27 7.60 -14.88
N GLU A 82 11.01 8.02 -15.01
CA GLU A 82 10.07 7.50 -16.04
C GLU A 82 10.52 7.83 -17.46
N LYS A 83 11.27 8.91 -17.63
CA LYS A 83 11.89 9.33 -18.89
C LYS A 83 13.32 8.81 -19.03
N GLU A 84 13.72 7.86 -18.18
CA GLU A 84 15.03 7.21 -18.17
C GLU A 84 16.21 8.19 -18.03
N LYS A 85 15.98 9.31 -17.33
CA LYS A 85 17.00 10.32 -17.06
C LYS A 85 17.80 9.97 -15.81
N LYS A 86 19.09 10.32 -15.81
CA LYS A 86 19.93 10.20 -14.60
C LYS A 86 19.57 11.32 -13.63
N VAL A 87 19.48 11.02 -12.34
CA VAL A 87 19.04 11.98 -11.32
C VAL A 87 20.05 12.09 -10.19
N ILE A 88 20.45 13.33 -9.87
CA ILE A 88 21.13 13.67 -8.61
C ILE A 88 20.13 14.39 -7.72
N ALA A 89 19.85 13.83 -6.55
CA ALA A 89 18.99 14.46 -5.55
C ALA A 89 19.79 14.99 -4.37
N VAL A 90 19.56 16.26 -4.08
CA VAL A 90 20.20 17.02 -3.01
C VAL A 90 19.14 17.42 -1.99
N PRO A 91 19.04 16.81 -0.80
CA PRO A 91 18.02 17.18 0.17
C PRO A 91 18.23 18.61 0.65
N ARG A 92 17.12 19.32 0.83
CA ARG A 92 17.07 20.54 1.65
C ARG A 92 17.30 20.17 3.12
N LYS A 93 18.06 20.99 3.84
CA LYS A 93 18.27 20.78 5.28
C LYS A 93 17.70 21.94 6.09
N LYS A 94 17.03 21.60 7.20
CA LYS A 94 16.50 22.58 8.16
C LYS A 94 17.59 23.50 8.74
N GLU A 95 18.79 22.96 8.96
CA GLU A 95 19.93 23.72 9.51
C GLU A 95 20.36 24.91 8.64
N PHE A 96 20.10 24.84 7.33
CA PHE A 96 20.37 25.92 6.37
C PHE A 96 19.14 26.79 6.08
N GLY A 97 18.04 26.63 6.83
CA GLY A 97 16.80 27.37 6.59
C GLY A 97 16.08 27.01 5.28
N GLU A 98 16.47 25.92 4.63
CA GLU A 98 15.97 25.53 3.31
C GLU A 98 14.61 24.83 3.37
N HIS A 99 14.17 24.38 4.55
CA HIS A 99 12.89 23.74 4.79
C HIS A 99 12.51 23.76 6.28
N VAL A 100 11.25 23.50 6.61
CA VAL A 100 10.74 23.42 8.01
C VAL A 100 11.06 22.09 8.71
N ASP A 101 11.29 21.05 7.94
CA ASP A 101 11.57 19.68 8.36
C ASP A 101 12.48 18.95 7.34
N ASN A 102 13.05 17.81 7.73
CA ASN A 102 13.94 16.99 6.87
C ASN A 102 13.21 15.77 6.28
N HIS A 103 11.88 15.78 6.16
CA HIS A 103 11.12 14.60 5.71
C HIS A 103 11.43 14.17 4.27
N GLN A 104 11.99 15.06 3.45
CA GLN A 104 12.39 14.77 2.07
C GLN A 104 13.63 13.86 2.00
N GLU A 105 14.44 13.82 3.06
CA GLU A 105 15.68 13.05 3.14
C GLU A 105 15.41 11.53 3.14
N GLU A 106 14.36 11.10 3.85
CA GLU A 106 13.99 9.68 3.91
C GLU A 106 13.65 9.15 2.52
N LEU A 107 12.93 9.94 1.72
CA LEU A 107 12.54 9.58 0.37
C LEU A 107 13.74 9.49 -0.58
N ILE A 108 14.63 10.50 -0.57
CA ILE A 108 15.86 10.49 -1.38
C ILE A 108 16.71 9.27 -1.02
N ARG A 109 16.84 8.97 0.28
CA ARG A 109 17.55 7.79 0.77
C ARG A 109 16.98 6.49 0.20
N GLN A 110 15.65 6.37 0.08
CA GLN A 110 15.04 5.19 -0.52
C GLN A 110 15.36 5.06 -2.01
N PHE A 111 15.19 6.14 -2.79
CA PHE A 111 15.50 6.10 -4.23
C PHE A 111 16.97 5.77 -4.51
N SER A 112 17.87 6.31 -3.71
CA SER A 112 19.31 6.03 -3.83
C SER A 112 19.62 4.57 -3.49
N LYS A 113 19.04 4.01 -2.42
CA LYS A 113 19.17 2.58 -2.10
C LYS A 113 18.67 1.64 -3.20
N MET A 114 17.70 2.07 -4.00
CA MET A 114 17.18 1.32 -5.13
C MET A 114 18.05 1.43 -6.39
N ASN A 115 19.18 2.16 -6.31
CA ASN A 115 20.00 2.49 -7.46
C ASN A 115 19.19 3.17 -8.58
N LEU A 116 18.23 4.04 -8.21
CA LEU A 116 17.42 4.81 -9.16
C LEU A 116 17.97 6.24 -9.34
N ILE A 117 18.60 6.79 -8.29
CA ILE A 117 19.18 8.13 -8.29
C ILE A 117 20.50 8.11 -7.51
N LEU A 118 21.36 9.10 -7.76
CA LEU A 118 22.47 9.45 -6.88
C LEU A 118 21.99 10.44 -5.82
N ARG A 119 22.35 10.19 -4.56
CA ARG A 119 22.07 11.08 -3.43
C ARG A 119 23.33 11.86 -3.10
N CYS A 120 23.21 13.16 -2.93
CA CYS A 120 24.30 14.07 -2.57
C CYS A 120 23.92 14.81 -1.29
N ASP A 121 24.54 14.44 -0.17
CA ASP A 121 24.20 14.98 1.16
C ASP A 121 25.01 16.24 1.50
N ASP A 122 26.22 16.33 0.97
CA ASP A 122 27.10 17.48 1.09
C ASP A 122 27.35 18.14 -0.28
N MET A 123 27.46 19.47 -0.30
CA MET A 123 27.84 20.21 -1.52
C MET A 123 29.28 19.95 -1.94
N GLU A 124 30.16 19.58 -1.02
CA GLU A 124 31.53 19.18 -1.35
C GLU A 124 31.55 17.89 -2.19
N GLU A 125 30.56 17.02 -2.01
CA GLU A 125 30.43 15.77 -2.76
C GLU A 125 29.74 15.92 -4.13
N LEU A 126 29.18 17.10 -4.43
CA LEU A 126 28.38 17.30 -5.64
C LEU A 126 29.20 17.12 -6.91
N GLU A 127 30.46 17.57 -6.92
CA GLU A 127 31.40 17.35 -8.03
C GLU A 127 31.62 15.84 -8.26
N ASN A 128 31.87 15.09 -7.19
CA ASN A 128 32.07 13.64 -7.26
C ASN A 128 30.79 12.90 -7.72
N CYS A 129 29.62 13.36 -7.28
CA CYS A 129 28.34 12.81 -7.75
C CYS A 129 28.14 13.04 -9.25
N ILE A 130 28.51 14.22 -9.76
CA ILE A 130 28.43 14.52 -11.19
C ILE A 130 29.45 13.68 -11.97
N GLY A 131 30.69 13.55 -11.47
CA GLY A 131 31.74 12.75 -12.10
C GLY A 131 31.43 11.25 -12.16
N SER A 132 30.69 10.71 -11.20
CA SER A 132 30.27 9.29 -11.18
C SER A 132 29.03 8.99 -12.02
N LEU A 133 28.40 10.01 -12.64
CA LEU A 133 27.19 9.80 -13.44
C LEU A 133 27.44 8.90 -14.66
N ASP A 134 28.62 8.93 -15.26
CA ASP A 134 28.91 8.14 -16.47
C ASP A 134 28.87 6.63 -16.16
N GLU A 135 29.37 6.23 -15.00
CA GLU A 135 29.35 4.85 -14.49
C GLU A 135 28.03 4.47 -13.81
N PHE A 136 27.18 5.46 -13.50
CA PHE A 136 25.89 5.24 -12.88
C PHE A 136 24.84 4.73 -13.87
N HIS A 137 24.47 3.47 -13.71
CA HIS A 137 23.39 2.83 -14.47
C HIS A 137 22.15 2.63 -13.57
N PRO A 138 21.13 3.50 -13.68
CA PRO A 138 19.94 3.38 -12.84
C PRO A 138 19.14 2.12 -13.19
N ASN A 139 18.57 1.48 -12.16
CA ASN A 139 17.65 0.35 -12.35
C ASN A 139 16.40 0.78 -13.14
N LYS A 140 15.84 -0.13 -13.96
CA LYS A 140 14.59 0.14 -14.69
C LYS A 140 13.41 0.27 -13.72
N TYR A 141 12.60 1.30 -13.94
CA TYR A 141 11.36 1.53 -13.21
C TYR A 141 10.17 0.90 -13.95
N GLU A 142 9.60 -0.20 -13.41
CA GLU A 142 8.40 -0.85 -13.98
C GLU A 142 7.11 -0.39 -13.27
N SER A 143 6.22 0.29 -14.00
CA SER A 143 4.92 0.78 -13.48
C SER A 143 3.74 -0.10 -13.94
N ASN A 144 3.14 -0.88 -13.02
CA ASN A 144 1.95 -1.72 -13.25
C ASN A 144 0.61 -0.97 -13.09
N THR A 145 0.54 0.32 -13.40
CA THR A 145 -0.57 1.20 -12.94
C THR A 145 -1.50 1.70 -14.07
N LYS A 146 -1.32 1.31 -15.33
CA LYS A 146 -2.19 1.79 -16.43
C LYS A 146 -3.67 1.44 -16.22
N ALA A 147 -3.98 0.20 -15.82
CA ALA A 147 -5.35 -0.29 -15.68
C ALA A 147 -6.17 0.38 -14.56
N TYR A 148 -5.53 0.77 -13.44
CA TYR A 148 -6.22 1.43 -12.31
C TYR A 148 -6.41 2.93 -12.57
N ILE A 149 -5.59 3.51 -13.45
CA ILE A 149 -5.67 4.91 -13.87
C ILE A 149 -6.78 5.09 -14.91
N GLU A 150 -6.94 4.14 -15.84
CA GLU A 150 -8.07 4.12 -16.79
C GLU A 150 -9.43 4.07 -16.08
N GLU A 151 -9.52 3.34 -14.97
CA GLU A 151 -10.73 3.25 -14.15
C GLU A 151 -11.06 4.58 -13.44
N LEU A 152 -10.04 5.25 -12.91
CA LEU A 152 -10.17 6.58 -12.30
C LEU A 152 -10.48 7.67 -13.34
N ASP A 153 -9.88 7.57 -14.53
CA ASP A 153 -10.11 8.52 -15.62
C ASP A 153 -11.55 8.38 -16.18
N ASN A 154 -12.11 7.17 -16.22
CA ASN A 154 -13.52 6.93 -16.57
C ASN A 154 -14.50 7.52 -15.54
N TYR A 155 -14.25 7.32 -14.24
CA TYR A 155 -15.08 7.89 -13.16
C TYR A 155 -15.07 9.43 -13.15
N LEU A 156 -13.99 10.05 -13.63
CA LEU A 156 -13.77 11.50 -13.58
C LEU A 156 -14.14 12.24 -14.87
N SER A 157 -14.48 11.53 -15.94
CA SER A 157 -15.00 12.11 -17.19
C SER A 157 -16.31 12.91 -17.00
N HIS A 158 -16.96 12.76 -15.85
CA HIS A 158 -18.23 13.40 -15.48
C HIS A 158 -18.11 14.64 -14.56
N LEU A 159 -16.91 15.17 -14.25
CA LEU A 159 -16.74 16.31 -13.31
C LEU A 159 -16.29 17.65 -13.96
N LYS A 160 -16.83 18.77 -13.46
CA LYS A 160 -16.66 20.14 -14.03
C LYS A 160 -15.24 20.73 -13.89
N LYS A 161 -14.86 21.58 -14.87
CA LYS A 161 -13.52 22.15 -15.15
C LYS A 161 -12.76 22.83 -13.98
N GLY A 162 -13.42 23.28 -12.90
CA GLY A 162 -12.80 24.00 -11.77
C GLY A 162 -12.03 23.13 -10.75
N GLN A 163 -12.23 21.81 -10.74
CA GLN A 163 -11.61 20.90 -9.76
C GLN A 163 -10.21 20.37 -10.18
N LYS A 164 -9.72 20.72 -11.39
CA LYS A 164 -8.51 20.15 -12.02
C LYS A 164 -7.19 20.41 -11.28
N LYS A 165 -7.01 21.56 -10.61
CA LYS A 165 -5.74 21.92 -9.93
C LYS A 165 -5.57 21.19 -8.58
N ARG A 166 -6.65 21.04 -7.81
CA ARG A 166 -6.72 20.21 -6.58
C ARG A 166 -6.63 18.71 -6.92
N TYR A 167 -7.18 18.31 -8.07
CA TYR A 167 -7.05 16.96 -8.61
C TYR A 167 -5.60 16.59 -8.93
N MET A 168 -4.86 17.42 -9.67
CA MET A 168 -3.45 17.13 -9.97
C MET A 168 -2.64 16.95 -8.68
N ARG A 169 -2.78 17.84 -7.70
CA ARG A 169 -2.06 17.73 -6.42
C ARG A 169 -2.41 16.46 -5.63
N ASN A 170 -3.68 16.03 -5.65
CA ASN A 170 -4.13 14.78 -5.03
C ASN A 170 -3.70 13.53 -5.82
N LYS A 171 -3.67 13.58 -7.16
CA LYS A 171 -3.17 12.52 -8.05
C LYS A 171 -1.67 12.29 -7.83
N TRP A 172 -0.90 13.38 -7.77
CA TRP A 172 0.54 13.36 -7.46
C TRP A 172 0.83 12.81 -6.07
N ARG A 173 0.09 13.25 -5.03
CA ARG A 173 0.24 12.71 -3.68
C ARG A 173 -0.05 11.20 -3.63
N LYS A 174 -1.10 10.74 -4.32
CA LYS A 174 -1.43 9.31 -4.44
C LYS A 174 -0.33 8.52 -5.15
N TYR A 175 0.31 9.09 -6.17
CA TYR A 175 1.41 8.44 -6.89
C TYR A 175 2.66 8.28 -6.02
N ILE A 176 3.03 9.33 -5.28
CA ILE A 176 4.14 9.29 -4.31
C ILE A 176 3.86 8.27 -3.21
N GLU A 177 2.64 8.27 -2.66
CA GLU A 177 2.24 7.33 -1.63
C GLU A 177 2.19 5.88 -2.16
N TYR A 178 1.81 5.68 -3.42
CA TYR A 178 1.87 4.38 -4.09
C TYR A 178 3.32 3.91 -4.24
N LEU A 179 4.22 4.79 -4.69
CA LEU A 179 5.63 4.48 -4.84
C LEU A 179 6.26 4.13 -3.49
N LEU A 180 6.02 4.95 -2.45
CA LEU A 180 6.42 4.64 -1.08
C LEU A 180 5.88 3.27 -0.61
N THR A 181 4.65 2.94 -0.99
CA THR A 181 4.06 1.62 -0.67
C THR A 181 4.77 0.50 -1.43
N LYS A 182 5.10 0.66 -2.71
CA LYS A 182 5.86 -0.31 -3.51
C LYS A 182 7.27 -0.52 -2.97
N ILE A 183 7.96 0.55 -2.60
CA ILE A 183 9.28 0.52 -1.94
C ILE A 183 9.19 -0.26 -0.62
N LYS A 184 8.17 0.06 0.19
CA LYS A 184 7.92 -0.64 1.45
C LYS A 184 7.68 -2.13 1.23
N ILE A 185 6.92 -2.50 0.20
CA ILE A 185 6.71 -3.91 -0.17
C ILE A 185 8.04 -4.56 -0.55
N LEU A 186 8.87 -3.94 -1.40
CA LEU A 186 10.15 -4.51 -1.83
C LEU A 186 11.10 -4.79 -0.66
N TYR A 187 11.12 -3.93 0.36
CA TYR A 187 12.07 -4.03 1.48
C TYR A 187 11.53 -4.79 2.70
N CYS A 188 10.23 -4.66 2.99
CA CYS A 188 9.62 -5.25 4.16
C CYS A 188 8.95 -6.60 3.87
N GLN A 189 8.76 -6.96 2.60
CA GLN A 189 8.19 -8.26 2.27
C GLN A 189 9.18 -9.37 2.61
N ARG A 190 8.72 -10.23 3.51
CA ARG A 190 9.37 -11.45 3.93
C ARG A 190 8.59 -12.63 3.37
N LYS A 191 9.25 -13.79 3.37
CA LYS A 191 8.66 -15.07 3.01
C LYS A 191 8.69 -15.98 4.22
N PHE A 192 7.58 -16.64 4.48
CA PHE A 192 7.51 -17.75 5.43
C PHE A 192 7.18 -19.00 4.64
N SER A 193 8.07 -19.99 4.71
CA SER A 193 7.89 -21.27 4.03
C SER A 193 7.55 -22.34 5.06
N ASP A 194 6.44 -23.03 4.84
CA ASP A 194 6.03 -24.20 5.60
C ASP A 194 5.58 -25.27 4.61
N CYS A 195 6.18 -26.46 4.72
CA CYS A 195 6.00 -27.61 3.82
C CYS A 195 5.95 -27.22 2.32
N ASN A 196 4.75 -26.99 1.79
CA ASN A 196 4.48 -26.75 0.37
C ASN A 196 4.07 -25.31 0.03
N ASN A 197 3.94 -24.43 1.02
CA ASN A 197 3.43 -23.08 0.84
C ASN A 197 4.50 -22.04 1.18
N THR A 198 4.60 -20.99 0.35
CA THR A 198 5.44 -19.83 0.62
C THR A 198 4.56 -18.60 0.77
N ILE A 199 4.35 -18.17 2.00
CA ILE A 199 3.49 -17.04 2.35
C ILE A 199 4.32 -15.76 2.30
N LYS A 200 3.84 -14.77 1.55
CA LYS A 200 4.41 -13.42 1.53
C LYS A 200 3.74 -12.57 2.59
N TYR A 201 4.54 -11.89 3.40
CA TYR A 201 4.02 -11.02 4.44
C TYR A 201 4.94 -9.81 4.65
N MET A 202 4.40 -8.70 5.13
CA MET A 202 5.18 -7.59 5.65
C MET A 202 5.05 -7.53 7.16
N TYR A 203 6.15 -7.28 7.87
CA TYR A 203 6.13 -7.20 9.33
C TYR A 203 6.83 -5.94 9.82
N GLU A 204 6.05 -5.07 10.47
CA GLU A 204 6.48 -3.80 11.02
C GLU A 204 6.46 -3.86 12.54
N ARG A 205 7.65 -3.87 13.15
CA ARG A 205 7.80 -3.87 14.61
C ARG A 205 7.91 -2.44 15.12
N LYS A 206 7.06 -2.11 16.09
CA LYS A 206 7.05 -0.88 16.89
C LYS A 206 7.36 -1.15 18.37
N GLN A 207 7.63 -2.40 18.74
CA GLN A 207 7.88 -2.85 20.12
C GLN A 207 6.65 -2.62 21.01
N SER A 208 5.47 -2.77 20.42
CA SER A 208 4.20 -2.66 21.15
C SER A 208 3.82 -3.99 21.78
N ASP A 209 3.03 -3.95 22.85
CA ASP A 209 2.33 -5.13 23.39
C ASP A 209 1.10 -5.53 22.57
N THR A 210 0.81 -4.79 21.49
CA THR A 210 -0.35 -4.99 20.64
C THR A 210 0.11 -5.26 19.21
N ILE A 211 -0.42 -6.32 18.59
CA ILE A 211 -0.14 -6.67 17.20
C ILE A 211 -1.41 -6.75 16.36
N ALA A 212 -1.37 -6.19 15.14
CA ALA A 212 -2.42 -6.34 14.15
C ALA A 212 -1.99 -7.25 12.99
N PHE A 213 -2.77 -8.30 12.73
CA PHE A 213 -2.70 -9.14 11.54
C PHE A 213 -3.72 -8.62 10.52
N VAL A 214 -3.23 -8.21 9.36
CA VAL A 214 -4.03 -7.55 8.31
C VAL A 214 -4.03 -8.41 7.05
N PHE A 215 -5.23 -8.79 6.59
CA PHE A 215 -5.41 -9.72 5.48
C PHE A 215 -5.77 -9.00 4.17
N SER A 216 -5.29 -9.52 3.04
CA SER A 216 -5.60 -9.00 1.72
C SER A 216 -7.04 -9.32 1.31
N SER A 217 -7.68 -8.35 0.65
CA SER A 217 -9.00 -8.54 0.04
C SER A 217 -8.86 -9.08 -1.38
N CYS A 218 -9.98 -9.51 -1.99
CA CYS A 218 -9.98 -9.89 -3.39
C CYS A 218 -9.78 -8.65 -4.27
N THR A 219 -8.93 -8.76 -5.29
CA THR A 219 -8.76 -7.74 -6.32
C THR A 219 -9.65 -8.06 -7.51
N ARG A 220 -9.82 -7.08 -8.42
CA ARG A 220 -10.56 -7.30 -9.67
C ARG A 220 -9.81 -8.23 -10.61
N VAL A 221 -10.54 -8.83 -11.55
CA VAL A 221 -9.96 -9.65 -12.62
C VAL A 221 -8.84 -8.87 -13.32
N GLY A 222 -7.69 -9.51 -13.51
CA GLY A 222 -6.50 -8.90 -14.12
C GLY A 222 -5.60 -8.13 -13.15
N VAL A 223 -6.02 -7.88 -11.91
CA VAL A 223 -5.22 -7.20 -10.89
C VAL A 223 -4.72 -8.21 -9.86
N LYS A 224 -3.39 -8.32 -9.70
CA LYS A 224 -2.78 -9.19 -8.68
C LYS A 224 -3.11 -8.73 -7.26
N ALA A 225 -3.09 -9.66 -6.30
CA ALA A 225 -3.31 -9.39 -4.89
C ALA A 225 -2.36 -8.30 -4.35
N ARG A 226 -2.84 -7.56 -3.35
CA ARG A 226 -2.12 -6.44 -2.72
C ARG A 226 -2.27 -6.50 -1.20
N TYR A 227 -1.33 -5.88 -0.49
CA TYR A 227 -1.48 -5.64 0.94
C TYR A 227 -2.55 -4.58 1.18
N ASN A 228 -3.57 -4.90 1.96
CA ASN A 228 -4.65 -3.99 2.30
C ASN A 228 -4.31 -3.17 3.57
N TYR A 229 -4.94 -1.99 3.69
CA TYR A 229 -4.91 -1.12 4.88
C TYR A 229 -3.55 -0.67 5.41
N VAL A 230 -2.44 -0.91 4.70
CA VAL A 230 -1.07 -0.47 5.06
C VAL A 230 -1.03 1.01 5.44
N ARG A 231 -1.79 1.83 4.71
CA ARG A 231 -1.90 3.28 4.96
C ARG A 231 -2.82 3.59 6.14
N THR A 232 -3.97 2.94 6.21
CA THR A 232 -4.99 3.12 7.24
C THR A 232 -4.41 2.95 8.63
N VAL A 233 -3.63 1.89 8.84
CA VAL A 233 -3.07 1.59 10.16
C VAL A 233 -1.69 2.21 10.41
N ARG A 234 -1.11 2.93 9.43
CA ARG A 234 0.31 3.35 9.43
C ARG A 234 0.74 4.08 10.70
N ASN A 235 -0.10 5.00 11.17
CA ASN A 235 0.26 5.93 12.24
C ASN A 235 0.02 5.38 13.65
N PHE A 236 -0.53 4.17 13.79
CA PHE A 236 -0.74 3.56 15.10
C PHE A 236 0.58 2.98 15.66
N PRO A 237 0.88 3.18 16.95
CA PRO A 237 2.10 2.67 17.59
C PRO A 237 1.97 1.19 17.99
N ILE A 238 1.47 0.36 17.09
CA ILE A 238 1.30 -1.10 17.26
C ILE A 238 2.20 -1.87 16.31
N ASP A 239 2.52 -3.12 16.64
CA ASP A 239 3.16 -4.04 15.71
C ASP A 239 2.14 -4.46 14.64
N LYS A 240 2.59 -4.64 13.39
CA LYS A 240 1.68 -4.90 12.25
C LYS A 240 2.24 -5.95 11.33
N MET A 241 1.48 -7.00 11.09
CA MET A 241 1.77 -8.03 10.10
C MET A 241 0.71 -8.01 9.01
N PHE A 242 1.12 -7.66 7.78
CA PHE A 242 0.26 -7.73 6.61
C PHE A 242 0.52 -9.03 5.88
N ILE A 243 -0.49 -9.88 5.70
CA ILE A 243 -0.35 -11.22 5.12
C ILE A 243 -0.98 -11.21 3.73
N LEU A 244 -0.18 -11.44 2.70
CA LEU A 244 -0.63 -11.45 1.32
C LEU A 244 -1.14 -12.83 0.93
N ASP A 245 -2.35 -12.88 0.40
CA ASP A 245 -2.87 -14.04 -0.32
C ASP A 245 -2.84 -13.77 -1.83
N ASP A 246 -1.72 -14.17 -2.46
CA ASP A 246 -1.45 -14.09 -3.90
C ASP A 246 -1.42 -15.48 -4.57
N PHE A 247 -2.07 -16.45 -3.94
CA PHE A 247 -2.28 -17.81 -4.46
C PHE A 247 -3.37 -17.82 -5.55
N GLY A 248 -3.57 -18.97 -6.17
CA GLY A 248 -4.40 -19.09 -7.38
C GLY A 248 -3.63 -18.79 -8.66
N SER A 249 -4.14 -19.28 -9.79
CA SER A 249 -3.56 -19.09 -11.13
C SER A 249 -3.57 -17.62 -11.58
N ASP A 250 -4.55 -16.83 -11.13
CA ASP A 250 -4.67 -15.41 -11.44
C ASP A 250 -4.03 -14.49 -10.37
N HIS A 251 -3.41 -15.07 -9.33
CA HIS A 251 -2.80 -14.37 -8.21
C HIS A 251 -3.74 -13.41 -7.45
N ARG A 252 -5.05 -13.67 -7.44
CA ARG A 252 -6.05 -12.89 -6.68
C ARG A 252 -6.33 -13.45 -5.28
N GLY A 253 -5.77 -14.62 -5.00
CA GLY A 253 -5.81 -15.32 -3.73
C GLY A 253 -6.80 -16.48 -3.68
N ALA A 254 -6.65 -17.28 -2.63
CA ALA A 254 -7.36 -18.53 -2.39
C ALA A 254 -8.11 -18.54 -1.05
N PHE A 255 -8.53 -17.38 -0.55
CA PHE A 255 -9.16 -17.21 0.78
C PHE A 255 -8.30 -17.76 1.92
N TYR A 256 -6.98 -17.85 1.69
CA TYR A 256 -6.02 -18.51 2.57
C TYR A 256 -6.31 -20.00 2.83
N LEU A 257 -7.18 -20.67 2.07
CA LEU A 257 -7.55 -22.06 2.34
C LEU A 257 -6.48 -23.02 1.82
N GLY A 258 -6.13 -22.95 0.54
CA GLY A 258 -5.16 -23.86 -0.06
C GLY A 258 -5.73 -24.42 -1.36
N LYS A 259 -5.22 -25.59 -1.76
CA LYS A 259 -5.62 -26.22 -3.03
C LYS A 259 -6.36 -27.52 -2.78
N ASN A 260 -7.28 -27.87 -3.67
CA ASN A 260 -7.95 -29.18 -3.66
C ASN A 260 -8.54 -29.55 -2.27
N MET A 261 -9.14 -28.58 -1.58
CA MET A 261 -9.75 -28.73 -0.25
C MET A 261 -8.78 -29.22 0.84
N ASP A 262 -7.46 -29.03 0.67
CA ASP A 262 -6.46 -29.53 1.62
C ASP A 262 -6.30 -28.68 2.91
N PHE A 263 -6.81 -27.45 2.85
CA PHE A 263 -6.69 -26.42 3.88
C PHE A 263 -5.24 -26.17 4.35
N SER A 264 -4.25 -26.49 3.51
CA SER A 264 -2.84 -26.50 3.88
C SER A 264 -2.27 -25.09 3.98
N LEU A 265 -2.76 -24.17 3.14
CA LEU A 265 -2.37 -22.77 3.19
C LEU A 265 -2.84 -22.15 4.50
N GLU A 266 -4.05 -22.48 4.95
CA GLU A 266 -4.58 -21.95 6.21
C GLU A 266 -3.69 -22.37 7.37
N LYS A 267 -3.37 -23.67 7.44
CA LYS A 267 -2.47 -24.23 8.46
C LYS A 267 -1.11 -23.53 8.46
N SER A 268 -0.58 -23.23 7.27
CA SER A 268 0.70 -22.52 7.10
C SER A 268 0.63 -21.07 7.62
N VAL A 269 -0.48 -20.37 7.34
CA VAL A 269 -0.71 -18.99 7.81
C VAL A 269 -0.93 -18.96 9.32
N LEU A 270 -1.70 -19.90 9.86
CA LEU A 270 -1.90 -20.03 11.30
C LEU A 270 -0.59 -20.29 12.03
N LYS A 271 0.29 -21.15 11.49
CA LYS A 271 1.65 -21.36 12.02
C LYS A 271 2.47 -20.08 12.04
N LEU A 272 2.42 -19.26 10.97
CA LEU A 272 3.08 -17.95 10.93
C LEU A 272 2.56 -17.02 12.04
N ILE A 273 1.23 -16.93 12.19
CA ILE A 273 0.57 -16.11 13.21
C ILE A 273 0.98 -16.57 14.61
N GLN A 274 0.84 -17.86 14.92
CA GLN A 274 1.18 -18.44 16.21
C GLN A 274 2.66 -18.31 16.55
N LYS A 275 3.55 -18.51 15.56
CA LYS A 275 4.99 -18.27 15.72
C LYS A 275 5.25 -16.81 16.11
N THR A 276 4.62 -15.88 15.39
CA THR A 276 4.77 -14.44 15.65
C THR A 276 4.27 -14.07 17.06
N ILE A 277 3.12 -14.60 17.46
CA ILE A 277 2.56 -14.38 18.80
C ILE A 277 3.51 -14.92 19.88
N ARG A 278 4.06 -16.12 19.69
CA ARG A 278 4.96 -16.78 20.66
C ARG A 278 6.31 -16.07 20.80
N GLU A 279 6.84 -15.56 19.69
CA GLU A 279 8.13 -14.85 19.67
C GLU A 279 8.00 -13.38 20.13
N GLY A 280 6.77 -12.85 20.20
CA GLY A 280 6.49 -11.51 20.67
C GLY A 280 5.98 -11.47 22.11
N ASN A 281 6.10 -10.31 22.75
CA ASN A 281 5.53 -10.06 24.07
C ASN A 281 4.19 -9.33 23.94
N TYR A 282 3.23 -9.97 23.26
CA TYR A 282 1.93 -9.38 22.94
C TYR A 282 0.86 -9.76 23.96
N LYS A 283 0.05 -8.78 24.34
CA LYS A 283 -1.16 -8.91 25.17
C LYS A 283 -2.44 -8.81 24.35
N ARG A 284 -2.42 -8.07 23.23
CA ARG A 284 -3.59 -7.82 22.38
C ARG A 284 -3.32 -8.24 20.94
N PHE A 285 -4.28 -8.96 20.34
CA PHE A 285 -4.19 -9.50 18.99
C PHE A 285 -5.35 -9.00 18.13
N LEU A 286 -5.07 -8.14 17.16
CA LEU A 286 -6.07 -7.62 16.24
C LEU A 286 -6.04 -8.38 14.91
N PHE A 287 -7.20 -8.76 14.38
CA PHE A 287 -7.37 -9.43 13.09
C PHE A 287 -8.22 -8.56 12.19
N ILE A 288 -7.67 -8.06 11.08
CA ILE A 288 -8.28 -6.98 10.30
C ILE A 288 -8.41 -7.36 8.83
N GLY A 289 -9.61 -7.19 8.27
CA GLY A 289 -9.81 -7.28 6.82
C GLY A 289 -11.25 -7.03 6.37
N SER A 290 -11.45 -6.80 5.07
CA SER A 290 -12.80 -6.73 4.48
C SER A 290 -12.97 -7.70 3.31
N SER A 291 -14.23 -8.05 3.02
CA SER A 291 -14.57 -9.04 2.01
C SER A 291 -13.80 -10.34 2.26
N LYS A 292 -13.02 -10.83 1.29
CA LYS A 292 -12.12 -11.99 1.46
C LYS A 292 -11.24 -11.86 2.70
N GLY A 293 -10.68 -10.68 2.94
CA GLY A 293 -9.86 -10.40 4.11
C GLY A 293 -10.67 -10.39 5.40
N GLY A 294 -11.96 -10.04 5.33
CA GLY A 294 -12.89 -10.08 6.47
C GLY A 294 -13.25 -11.52 6.86
N TYR A 295 -13.47 -12.39 5.86
CA TYR A 295 -13.56 -13.83 6.08
C TYR A 295 -12.28 -14.35 6.74
N ALA A 296 -11.11 -13.99 6.23
CA ALA A 296 -9.83 -14.41 6.81
C ALA A 296 -9.64 -13.90 8.25
N ALA A 297 -9.98 -12.64 8.53
CA ALA A 297 -9.91 -12.07 9.87
C ALA A 297 -10.75 -12.86 10.87
N LEU A 298 -11.97 -13.26 10.49
CA LEU A 298 -12.81 -14.15 11.30
C LEU A 298 -12.16 -15.55 11.41
N ASN A 299 -11.78 -16.15 10.27
CA ASN A 299 -11.25 -17.50 10.20
C ASN A 299 -10.03 -17.72 11.10
N PHE A 300 -9.09 -16.78 11.13
CA PHE A 300 -7.90 -16.86 11.98
C PHE A 300 -8.15 -16.30 13.39
N GLY A 301 -8.92 -15.21 13.53
CA GLY A 301 -9.20 -14.60 14.82
C GLY A 301 -9.95 -15.52 15.77
N MET A 302 -10.90 -16.30 15.25
CA MET A 302 -11.64 -17.30 16.04
C MET A 302 -10.74 -18.39 16.65
N GLN A 303 -9.56 -18.62 16.07
CA GLN A 303 -8.60 -19.63 16.54
C GLN A 303 -7.62 -19.08 17.58
N ILE A 304 -7.64 -17.77 17.85
CA ILE A 304 -6.75 -17.11 18.81
C ILE A 304 -7.59 -16.62 20.01
N PRO A 305 -7.44 -17.23 21.19
CA PRO A 305 -8.19 -16.85 22.39
C PRO A 305 -7.98 -15.39 22.77
N GLY A 306 -9.07 -14.68 23.09
CA GLY A 306 -9.05 -13.27 23.48
C GLY A 306 -8.67 -12.30 22.36
N SER A 307 -8.76 -12.73 21.10
CA SER A 307 -8.48 -11.86 19.96
C SER A 307 -9.55 -10.78 19.76
N ILE A 308 -9.20 -9.75 19.01
CA ILE A 308 -10.11 -8.69 18.58
C ILE A 308 -10.19 -8.75 17.07
N ILE A 309 -11.39 -8.97 16.54
CA ILE A 309 -11.63 -9.14 15.12
C ILE A 309 -12.29 -7.87 14.60
N ILE A 310 -11.71 -7.21 13.60
CA ILE A 310 -12.23 -6.02 12.93
C ILE A 310 -12.49 -6.40 11.48
N THR A 311 -13.75 -6.68 11.14
CA THR A 311 -14.15 -7.24 9.84
C THR A 311 -15.13 -6.34 9.10
N GLY A 312 -15.03 -6.29 7.77
CA GLY A 312 -15.89 -5.48 6.92
C GLY A 312 -16.57 -6.33 5.85
N ALA A 313 -17.91 -6.37 5.82
CA ALA A 313 -18.74 -7.15 4.88
C ALA A 313 -18.11 -8.51 4.46
N PRO A 314 -17.87 -9.43 5.42
CA PRO A 314 -17.23 -10.72 5.15
C PRO A 314 -18.12 -11.68 4.35
N GLN A 315 -17.55 -12.44 3.42
CA GLN A 315 -18.27 -13.49 2.68
C GLN A 315 -18.37 -14.77 3.51
N TYR A 316 -19.40 -14.85 4.36
CA TYR A 316 -19.58 -15.94 5.31
C TYR A 316 -19.89 -17.29 4.63
N ARG A 317 -20.87 -17.34 3.72
CA ARG A 317 -21.24 -18.54 2.95
C ARG A 317 -20.31 -18.72 1.75
N LEU A 318 -19.08 -19.14 2.04
CA LEU A 318 -17.99 -19.12 1.08
C LEU A 318 -18.21 -20.02 -0.13
N GLY A 319 -18.79 -21.21 0.04
CA GLY A 319 -19.10 -22.10 -1.07
C GLY A 319 -20.09 -21.46 -2.06
N ASN A 320 -21.16 -20.86 -1.54
CA ASN A 320 -22.16 -20.14 -2.35
C ASN A 320 -21.52 -18.93 -3.05
N TYR A 321 -20.67 -18.19 -2.33
CA TYR A 321 -19.97 -17.03 -2.90
C TYR A 321 -19.04 -17.40 -4.06
N LEU A 322 -18.31 -18.52 -3.93
CA LEU A 322 -17.35 -18.97 -4.95
C LEU A 322 -18.02 -19.59 -6.18
N ILE A 323 -19.18 -20.25 -6.02
CA ILE A 323 -19.90 -20.87 -7.14
C ILE A 323 -20.73 -19.86 -7.95
N ASP A 324 -21.09 -18.72 -7.36
CA ASP A 324 -21.78 -17.66 -8.07
C ASP A 324 -20.87 -17.01 -9.14
N ARG A 325 -21.28 -17.17 -10.40
CA ARG A 325 -20.55 -16.67 -11.57
C ARG A 325 -20.48 -15.15 -11.63
N ASN A 326 -21.41 -14.45 -10.99
CA ASN A 326 -21.43 -12.98 -10.92
C ASN A 326 -20.24 -12.43 -10.13
N ASN A 327 -19.63 -13.24 -9.26
CA ASN A 327 -18.47 -12.82 -8.46
C ASN A 327 -17.14 -12.94 -9.21
N HIS A 328 -17.11 -13.57 -10.39
CA HIS A 328 -15.92 -13.73 -11.23
C HIS A 328 -14.72 -14.38 -10.50
N LEU A 329 -14.98 -15.50 -9.82
CA LEU A 329 -14.01 -16.23 -8.98
C LEU A 329 -13.66 -17.63 -9.51
N GLU A 330 -13.83 -17.90 -10.82
CA GLU A 330 -13.60 -19.22 -11.40
C GLU A 330 -12.22 -19.81 -11.06
N GLN A 331 -11.18 -18.98 -11.15
CA GLN A 331 -9.81 -19.41 -10.88
C GLN A 331 -9.58 -19.69 -9.38
N THR A 332 -10.16 -18.87 -8.51
CA THR A 332 -10.14 -19.07 -7.06
C THR A 332 -10.91 -20.34 -6.67
N LEU A 333 -12.11 -20.53 -7.22
CA LEU A 333 -12.91 -21.74 -7.04
C LEU A 333 -12.15 -22.98 -7.50
N TYR A 334 -11.60 -22.95 -8.72
CA TYR A 334 -10.83 -24.06 -9.26
C TYR A 334 -9.61 -24.38 -8.40
N TYR A 335 -8.89 -23.36 -7.94
CA TYR A 335 -7.74 -23.56 -7.07
C TYR A 335 -8.14 -24.22 -5.75
N ILE A 336 -9.17 -23.68 -5.06
CA ILE A 336 -9.62 -24.17 -3.75
C ILE A 336 -10.22 -25.57 -3.87
N THR A 337 -11.08 -25.83 -4.85
CA THR A 337 -11.85 -27.08 -4.95
C THR A 337 -11.17 -28.16 -5.78
N GLY A 338 -10.21 -27.79 -6.64
CA GLY A 338 -9.67 -28.64 -7.70
C GLY A 338 -10.60 -28.82 -8.91
N ASN A 339 -11.80 -28.23 -8.88
CA ASN A 339 -12.87 -28.48 -9.85
C ASN A 339 -13.35 -27.19 -10.51
N ARG A 340 -13.66 -27.26 -11.81
CA ARG A 340 -14.37 -26.17 -12.52
C ARG A 340 -15.84 -26.19 -12.13
N TYR A 341 -16.56 -25.09 -12.36
CA TYR A 341 -17.97 -24.91 -11.97
C TYR A 341 -18.85 -26.14 -12.20
N GLN A 342 -18.76 -26.81 -13.36
CA GLN A 342 -19.64 -27.95 -13.66
C GLN A 342 -19.37 -29.20 -12.81
N ASN A 343 -18.20 -29.29 -12.19
CA ASN A 343 -17.70 -30.47 -11.48
C ASN A 343 -17.57 -30.25 -9.97
N VAL A 344 -17.89 -29.05 -9.47
CA VAL A 344 -17.92 -28.80 -8.01
C VAL A 344 -19.15 -29.47 -7.44
N THR A 345 -18.97 -30.32 -6.43
CA THR A 345 -20.07 -31.06 -5.82
C THR A 345 -20.80 -30.22 -4.76
N GLU A 346 -22.07 -30.53 -4.49
CA GLU A 346 -22.83 -29.92 -3.39
C GLU A 346 -22.12 -30.12 -2.03
N ASN A 347 -21.47 -31.27 -1.83
CA ASN A 347 -20.69 -31.53 -0.63
C ASN A 347 -19.51 -30.55 -0.49
N GLN A 348 -18.78 -30.25 -1.57
CA GLN A 348 -17.69 -29.27 -1.53
C GLN A 348 -18.22 -27.86 -1.21
N ILE A 349 -19.35 -27.47 -1.81
CA ILE A 349 -20.00 -26.18 -1.53
C ILE A 349 -20.40 -26.10 -0.04
N GLN A 350 -21.04 -27.14 0.46
CA GLN A 350 -21.51 -27.18 1.84
C GLN A 350 -20.34 -27.19 2.83
N GLU A 351 -19.28 -27.97 2.57
CA GLU A 351 -18.07 -27.99 3.38
C GLU A 351 -17.47 -26.59 3.52
N LEU A 352 -17.37 -25.83 2.42
CA LEU A 352 -16.89 -24.44 2.45
C LEU A 352 -17.84 -23.49 3.19
N ASN A 353 -19.17 -23.66 3.04
CA ASN A 353 -20.18 -22.82 3.70
C ASN A 353 -20.17 -22.96 5.22
N VAL A 354 -19.93 -24.18 5.73
CA VAL A 354 -19.89 -24.44 7.18
C VAL A 354 -18.49 -24.33 7.77
N TYR A 355 -17.45 -24.15 6.96
CA TYR A 355 -16.07 -24.20 7.41
C TYR A 355 -15.75 -23.14 8.48
N LEU A 356 -16.15 -21.88 8.24
CA LEU A 356 -16.02 -20.80 9.23
C LEU A 356 -17.06 -20.96 10.36
N GLU A 357 -18.26 -21.45 10.04
CA GLU A 357 -19.32 -21.71 11.02
C GLU A 357 -18.85 -22.67 12.12
N ASN A 358 -18.21 -23.78 11.74
CA ASN A 358 -17.70 -24.76 12.69
C ASN A 358 -16.69 -24.15 13.68
N LYS A 359 -15.91 -23.14 13.27
CA LYS A 359 -14.97 -22.43 14.17
C LYS A 359 -15.69 -21.50 15.13
N ILE A 360 -16.78 -20.89 14.68
CA ILE A 360 -17.66 -20.07 15.54
C ILE A 360 -18.28 -20.99 16.62
N ASP A 361 -18.80 -22.16 16.22
CA ASP A 361 -19.46 -23.07 17.15
C ASP A 361 -18.50 -23.77 18.14
N GLN A 362 -17.23 -23.95 17.76
CA GLN A 362 -16.23 -24.61 18.61
C GLN A 362 -15.68 -23.73 19.74
N THR A 363 -15.98 -22.43 19.76
CA THR A 363 -15.44 -21.51 20.78
C THR A 363 -16.24 -21.57 22.08
N SER A 364 -15.83 -22.43 23.00
CA SER A 364 -16.58 -22.74 24.23
C SER A 364 -16.20 -21.93 25.48
N ASN A 365 -15.01 -21.30 25.51
CA ASN A 365 -14.55 -20.57 26.69
C ASN A 365 -15.00 -19.10 26.64
N GLU A 366 -16.06 -18.77 27.40
CA GLU A 366 -16.65 -17.43 27.48
C GLU A 366 -15.62 -16.33 27.78
N ASP A 367 -14.72 -16.54 28.74
CA ASP A 367 -13.71 -15.54 29.16
C ASP A 367 -12.65 -15.26 28.09
N LYS A 368 -12.56 -16.12 27.07
CA LYS A 368 -11.58 -16.00 25.99
C LYS A 368 -12.23 -15.88 24.61
N LYS A 369 -13.54 -15.62 24.53
CA LYS A 369 -14.21 -15.37 23.26
C LYS A 369 -13.66 -14.09 22.62
N PRO A 370 -13.38 -14.10 21.31
CA PRO A 370 -13.06 -12.90 20.57
C PRO A 370 -14.12 -11.79 20.70
N ILE A 371 -13.66 -10.54 20.67
CA ILE A 371 -14.53 -9.37 20.48
C ILE A 371 -14.59 -9.07 18.98
N ILE A 372 -15.80 -8.89 18.44
CA ILE A 372 -16.00 -8.74 17.00
C ILE A 372 -16.54 -7.35 16.69
N TYR A 373 -15.74 -6.52 16.03
CA TYR A 373 -16.13 -5.28 15.40
C TYR A 373 -16.47 -5.56 13.94
N ILE A 374 -17.69 -5.25 13.51
CA ILE A 374 -18.17 -5.54 12.16
C ILE A 374 -18.79 -4.30 11.49
N HIS A 375 -18.26 -3.96 10.32
CA HIS A 375 -18.80 -2.91 9.46
C HIS A 375 -19.49 -3.52 8.23
N TYR A 376 -20.67 -3.03 7.89
CA TYR A 376 -21.41 -3.46 6.70
C TYR A 376 -22.44 -2.40 6.30
N SER A 377 -23.01 -2.52 5.10
CA SER A 377 -24.21 -1.76 4.73
C SER A 377 -25.39 -2.71 4.58
N ASN A 378 -26.55 -2.32 5.09
CA ASN A 378 -27.80 -3.06 4.92
C ASN A 378 -28.48 -2.80 3.56
N LYS A 379 -27.90 -1.94 2.71
CA LYS A 379 -28.39 -1.63 1.35
C LYS A 379 -27.63 -2.36 0.24
N GLU A 380 -26.59 -3.13 0.56
CA GLU A 380 -25.85 -3.92 -0.43
C GLU A 380 -26.18 -5.42 -0.36
N HIS A 381 -26.03 -6.14 -1.46
CA HIS A 381 -26.41 -7.55 -1.58
C HIS A 381 -25.71 -8.47 -0.56
N THR A 382 -24.46 -8.19 -0.21
CA THR A 382 -23.66 -8.97 0.75
C THR A 382 -24.33 -9.08 2.12
N TYR A 383 -25.18 -8.12 2.50
CA TYR A 383 -25.91 -8.19 3.77
C TYR A 383 -26.84 -9.39 3.84
N GLU A 384 -27.71 -9.54 2.84
CA GLU A 384 -28.68 -10.64 2.78
C GLU A 384 -28.02 -11.99 2.53
N GLU A 385 -26.97 -12.00 1.70
CA GLU A 385 -26.26 -13.23 1.30
C GLU A 385 -25.35 -13.79 2.42
N HIS A 386 -24.80 -12.91 3.25
CA HIS A 386 -23.69 -13.27 4.14
C HIS A 386 -23.77 -12.66 5.54
N VAL A 387 -23.88 -11.34 5.65
CA VAL A 387 -23.67 -10.64 6.93
C VAL A 387 -24.81 -10.92 7.92
N ARG A 388 -26.06 -10.93 7.46
CA ARG A 388 -27.24 -11.12 8.32
C ARG A 388 -27.20 -12.48 9.04
N GLU A 389 -26.90 -13.55 8.32
CA GLU A 389 -26.75 -14.89 8.92
C GLU A 389 -25.54 -14.97 9.85
N LEU A 390 -24.40 -14.38 9.45
CA LEU A 390 -23.21 -14.32 10.29
C LEU A 390 -23.51 -13.65 11.64
N LEU A 391 -24.13 -12.46 11.61
CA LEU A 391 -24.52 -11.70 12.80
C LEU A 391 -25.43 -12.52 13.71
N THR A 392 -26.40 -13.20 13.13
CA THR A 392 -27.31 -14.09 13.87
C THR A 392 -26.50 -15.17 14.59
N LYS A 393 -25.61 -15.86 13.87
CA LYS A 393 -24.81 -16.97 14.40
C LYS A 393 -23.83 -16.55 15.50
N ILE A 394 -23.10 -15.44 15.31
CA ILE A 394 -22.15 -14.97 16.33
C ILE A 394 -22.87 -14.43 17.58
N LYS A 395 -24.05 -13.81 17.43
CA LYS A 395 -24.85 -13.37 18.58
C LYS A 395 -25.45 -14.55 19.34
N GLN A 396 -25.96 -15.56 18.63
CA GLN A 396 -26.47 -16.80 19.23
C GLN A 396 -25.40 -17.56 20.01
N ASN A 397 -24.15 -17.54 19.53
CA ASN A 397 -23.01 -18.10 20.24
C ASN A 397 -22.44 -17.16 21.32
N GLY A 398 -23.12 -16.06 21.69
CA GLY A 398 -22.75 -15.21 22.82
C GLY A 398 -21.49 -14.36 22.63
N TYR A 399 -21.04 -14.14 21.40
CA TYR A 399 -19.90 -13.25 21.15
C TYR A 399 -20.27 -11.79 21.42
N LYS A 400 -19.31 -11.01 21.95
CA LYS A 400 -19.46 -9.56 22.01
C LYS A 400 -19.29 -8.98 20.60
N VAL A 401 -20.35 -8.37 20.07
CA VAL A 401 -20.38 -7.77 18.73
C VAL A 401 -20.59 -6.26 18.82
N ILE A 402 -19.74 -5.50 18.14
CA ILE A 402 -19.88 -4.05 17.92
C ILE A 402 -20.14 -3.85 16.44
N GLU A 403 -21.30 -3.30 16.10
CA GLU A 403 -21.74 -3.10 14.72
C GLU A 403 -21.60 -1.65 14.29
N ASP A 404 -21.16 -1.43 13.06
CA ASP A 404 -21.18 -0.15 12.38
C ASP A 404 -21.90 -0.32 11.04
N VAL A 405 -23.08 0.29 10.91
CA VAL A 405 -23.98 0.11 9.77
C VAL A 405 -23.89 1.33 8.86
N GLY A 406 -23.35 1.14 7.66
CA GLY A 406 -23.31 2.13 6.59
C GLY A 406 -24.57 2.11 5.71
N GLU A 407 -24.62 3.04 4.77
CA GLU A 407 -25.77 3.25 3.87
C GLU A 407 -25.42 3.17 2.37
N TYR A 408 -24.35 2.46 2.00
CA TYR A 408 -23.90 2.32 0.61
C TYR A 408 -24.53 1.11 -0.10
N GLU A 409 -24.73 1.20 -1.41
CA GLU A 409 -25.46 0.18 -2.19
C GLU A 409 -24.54 -0.81 -2.91
N ASN A 410 -23.32 -0.39 -3.25
CA ASN A 410 -22.37 -1.24 -3.96
C ASN A 410 -21.32 -1.80 -3.01
N HIS A 411 -21.04 -3.10 -3.08
CA HIS A 411 -20.03 -3.74 -2.24
C HIS A 411 -18.66 -3.04 -2.29
N SER A 412 -18.25 -2.54 -3.48
CA SER A 412 -16.97 -1.85 -3.64
C SER A 412 -16.81 -0.57 -2.82
N GLU A 413 -17.93 0.06 -2.42
CA GLU A 413 -17.94 1.28 -1.62
C GLU A 413 -17.48 1.04 -0.17
N ILE A 414 -17.43 -0.21 0.30
CA ILE A 414 -16.82 -0.54 1.60
C ILE A 414 -15.40 0.02 1.75
N SER A 415 -14.68 0.15 0.64
CA SER A 415 -13.33 0.75 0.62
C SER A 415 -13.29 2.22 1.02
N LEU A 416 -14.43 2.92 1.01
CA LEU A 416 -14.59 4.31 1.43
C LEU A 416 -14.87 4.46 2.92
N TYR A 417 -15.58 3.49 3.53
CA TYR A 417 -16.08 3.59 4.90
C TYR A 417 -15.25 2.78 5.91
N PHE A 418 -14.90 1.54 5.56
CA PHE A 418 -14.20 0.63 6.46
C PHE A 418 -12.84 1.15 6.97
N PRO A 419 -12.03 1.91 6.21
CA PRO A 419 -10.79 2.48 6.74
C PRO A 419 -10.98 3.34 8.00
N ASP A 420 -12.00 4.18 8.04
CA ASP A 420 -12.26 5.05 9.19
C ASP A 420 -12.75 4.24 10.39
N PHE A 421 -13.58 3.23 10.14
CA PHE A 421 -14.01 2.27 11.17
C PHE A 421 -12.82 1.51 11.79
N ILE A 422 -11.88 0.99 10.98
CA ILE A 422 -10.65 0.36 11.47
C ILE A 422 -9.91 1.31 12.42
N MET A 423 -9.71 2.57 12.01
CA MET A 423 -8.99 3.55 12.82
C MET A 423 -9.71 3.84 14.14
N SER A 424 -11.04 3.92 14.13
CA SER A 424 -11.85 4.11 15.34
C SER A 424 -11.69 2.92 16.30
N CYS A 425 -11.84 1.69 15.80
CA CYS A 425 -11.69 0.47 16.58
C CYS A 425 -10.30 0.36 17.21
N ILE A 426 -9.22 0.63 16.46
CA ILE A 426 -7.86 0.58 17.00
C ILE A 426 -7.67 1.63 18.11
N ARG A 427 -8.24 2.84 17.97
CA ARG A 427 -8.16 3.86 19.03
C ARG A 427 -8.84 3.38 20.30
N GLU A 428 -10.05 2.85 20.17
CA GLU A 428 -10.82 2.31 21.30
C GLU A 428 -10.03 1.21 22.02
N VAL A 429 -9.52 0.23 21.26
CA VAL A 429 -8.74 -0.90 21.77
C VAL A 429 -7.47 -0.45 22.49
N LEU A 430 -6.83 0.64 22.06
CA LEU A 430 -5.62 1.16 22.71
C LEU A 430 -5.93 2.01 23.95
N THR A 431 -7.16 2.50 24.10
CA THR A 431 -7.61 3.28 25.26
C THR A 431 -8.27 2.46 26.36
N SER A 432 -8.78 1.27 26.02
CA SER A 432 -9.20 0.22 26.97
C SER A 432 -8.00 -0.53 27.53
#